data_AF-A0A7J6CFI0-F1
#
_entry.id   AF-A0A7J6CFI0-F1
#
_cell.length_a   1.000
_cell.length_b   1.000
_cell.length_c   1.000
_cell.angle_alpha   90.00
_cell.angle_beta   90.00
_cell.angle_gamma   90.00
#
_symmetry.space_group_name_H-M   'P 1'
#
loop_
_entity.id
_entity.type
_entity.pdbx_description
1 polymer ?
#
loop_
_entity_poly.entity_id
_entity_poly.type
_entity_poly.pdbx_seq_one_letter_code
_entity_poly.pdbx_strand_id
1 'polypeptide(L)'
;MRNKYAVIIICIVALVIIEKENNIISRVSDKLTLRRTPQTEPPVPYNASSALVVMDDNSSYPEDMYAENGIQAGRKHILLMATTRTGSSFVGEFFNQQGGNMFYLFEPLWHVERMLSIGSSGTNASTSVWVYRDVLQHLFLCNFSMLERFISPPPQDHVTPALFRRESSKALCEEQVCSPVVKDVFERYHCKTRRCGPLNLTLASEVCLGKQHRVIKTVRVRQLDTLRSLVEDPRLDIKLIQLVRDPRAILASRMVAFAKNTPMPLMLLSSCLSSVTVEGSVH
;
A
#
# COMPACT_ATOMS: atom_id res chain seq x y z
N MET A 1 16.73 6.93 49.08
CA MET A 1 15.60 7.90 49.00
C MET A 1 15.36 8.52 47.60
N ARG A 2 16.21 8.27 46.59
CA ARG A 2 16.15 8.95 45.27
C ARG A 2 15.09 8.41 44.29
N ASN A 3 14.67 7.15 44.37
CA ASN A 3 13.69 6.55 43.45
C ASN A 3 12.23 6.95 43.70
N LYS A 4 11.86 7.32 44.94
CA LYS A 4 10.47 7.68 45.26
C LYS A 4 10.05 9.00 44.60
N TYR A 5 10.98 9.95 44.49
CA TYR A 5 10.72 11.24 43.83
C TYR A 5 10.66 11.12 42.30
N ALA A 6 11.38 10.18 41.69
CA ALA A 6 11.33 9.96 40.25
C ALA A 6 9.96 9.45 39.78
N VAL A 7 9.34 8.53 40.53
CA VAL A 7 8.00 8.03 40.23
C VAL A 7 6.95 9.13 40.35
N ILE A 8 7.05 9.98 41.38
CA ILE A 8 6.13 11.12 41.59
C ILE A 8 6.25 12.12 40.42
N ILE A 9 7.46 12.43 39.96
CA ILE A 9 7.67 13.33 38.83
C ILE A 9 7.07 12.75 37.54
N ILE A 10 7.26 11.44 37.28
CA ILE A 10 6.67 10.78 36.11
C ILE A 10 5.14 10.83 36.16
N CYS A 11 4.54 10.57 37.33
CA CYS A 11 3.10 10.66 37.51
C CYS A 11 2.57 12.08 37.28
N ILE A 12 3.25 13.10 37.79
CA ILE A 12 2.85 14.51 37.58
C ILE A 12 2.94 14.88 36.10
N VAL A 13 4.02 14.50 35.41
CA VAL A 13 4.18 14.77 33.97
C VAL A 13 3.10 14.04 33.16
N ALA A 14 2.79 12.79 33.48
CA ALA A 14 1.73 12.03 32.82
C ALA A 14 0.35 12.68 33.04
N LEU A 15 0.04 13.11 34.28
CA LEU A 15 -1.22 13.79 34.59
C LEU A 15 -1.36 15.12 33.84
N VAL A 16 -0.29 15.91 33.75
CA VAL A 16 -0.28 17.18 32.99
C VAL A 16 -0.49 16.93 31.49
N ILE A 17 0.08 15.86 30.95
CA ILE A 17 -0.13 15.49 29.54
C ILE A 17 -1.59 15.05 29.31
N ILE A 18 -2.14 14.21 30.18
CA ILE A 18 -3.52 13.73 30.09
C ILE A 18 -4.52 14.90 30.24
N GLU A 19 -4.29 15.79 31.19
CA GLU A 19 -5.13 16.96 31.42
C GLU A 19 -5.09 17.93 30.24
N LYS A 20 -3.91 18.11 29.63
CA LYS A 20 -3.75 18.91 28.41
C LYS A 20 -4.46 18.29 27.21
N GLU A 21 -4.40 16.97 27.03
CA GLU A 21 -5.13 16.29 25.96
C GLU A 21 -6.65 16.36 26.17
N ASN A 22 -7.13 16.16 27.40
CA ASN A 22 -8.56 16.29 27.72
C ASN A 22 -9.08 17.72 27.49
N ASN A 23 -8.29 18.75 27.79
CA ASN A 23 -8.66 20.15 27.58
C ASN A 23 -8.67 20.54 26.07
N ILE A 24 -7.86 19.84 25.25
CA ILE A 24 -7.92 19.98 23.79
C ILE A 24 -9.18 19.29 23.25
N ILE A 25 -9.52 18.11 23.74
CA ILE A 25 -10.71 17.36 23.31
C ILE A 25 -12.00 18.11 23.68
N SER A 26 -12.10 18.67 24.89
CA SER A 26 -13.27 19.46 25.30
C SER A 26 -13.45 20.70 24.42
N ARG A 27 -12.37 21.45 24.16
CA ARG A 27 -12.41 22.63 23.26
C ARG A 27 -12.80 22.28 21.82
N VAL A 28 -12.41 21.11 21.32
CA VAL A 28 -12.80 20.61 19.99
C VAL A 28 -14.27 20.20 19.99
N SER A 29 -14.75 19.55 21.05
CA SER A 29 -16.15 19.18 21.23
C SER A 29 -17.08 20.41 21.29
N ASP A 30 -16.70 21.44 22.04
CA ASP A 30 -17.46 22.69 22.17
C ASP A 30 -17.53 23.48 20.85
N LYS A 31 -16.47 23.42 20.03
CA LYS A 31 -16.44 24.01 18.68
C LYS A 31 -17.29 23.24 17.67
N LEU A 32 -17.52 21.94 17.90
CA LEU A 32 -18.37 21.09 17.05
C LEU A 32 -19.85 21.20 17.42
N THR A 33 -20.18 21.35 18.71
CA THR A 33 -21.57 21.53 19.18
C THR A 33 -22.14 22.91 18.84
N LEU A 34 -21.33 23.97 18.85
CA LEU A 34 -21.78 25.32 18.44
C LEU A 34 -22.18 25.39 16.95
N ARG A 35 -21.74 24.45 16.11
CA ARG A 35 -22.01 24.48 14.66
C ARG A 35 -23.26 23.70 14.24
N ARG A 36 -24.01 23.11 15.18
CA ARG A 36 -25.15 22.24 14.85
C ARG A 36 -26.44 22.75 15.48
N THR A 37 -27.23 23.54 14.71
CA THR A 37 -28.71 23.51 14.51
C THR A 37 -29.33 24.89 14.20
N PRO A 38 -30.54 25.00 13.58
CA PRO A 38 -31.35 24.04 12.78
C PRO A 38 -31.87 24.61 11.42
N GLN A 39 -32.68 23.81 10.69
CA GLN A 39 -33.41 24.01 9.39
C GLN A 39 -32.71 23.33 8.18
N THR A 40 -33.30 22.46 7.35
CA THR A 40 -34.72 22.29 6.90
C THR A 40 -35.02 20.81 6.50
N GLU A 41 -36.30 20.46 6.53
CA GLU A 41 -37.01 19.17 6.32
C GLU A 41 -36.73 18.38 5.01
N PRO A 42 -37.05 17.06 4.99
CA PRO A 42 -36.90 16.16 3.84
C PRO A 42 -38.19 16.04 2.99
N PRO A 43 -38.10 15.78 1.66
CA PRO A 43 -39.27 15.36 0.91
C PRO A 43 -39.50 13.82 1.02
N VAL A 44 -40.72 13.53 1.45
CA VAL A 44 -41.60 12.34 1.39
C VAL A 44 -41.16 11.12 0.54
N PRO A 45 -41.42 9.87 1.00
CA PRO A 45 -41.12 8.64 0.28
C PRO A 45 -42.18 8.29 -0.79
N TYR A 46 -41.73 7.82 -1.96
CA TYR A 46 -42.60 7.13 -2.91
C TYR A 46 -42.59 5.63 -2.63
N ASN A 47 -43.79 5.07 -2.47
CA ASN A 47 -44.04 3.62 -2.47
C ASN A 47 -44.29 3.16 -3.90
N ALA A 48 -43.72 2.02 -4.29
CA ALA A 48 -44.33 1.14 -5.28
C ALA A 48 -43.99 -0.31 -4.90
N SER A 49 -44.98 -0.99 -4.34
CA SER A 49 -44.99 -2.44 -4.18
C SER A 49 -45.21 -3.13 -5.53
N SER A 50 -44.90 -4.43 -5.53
CA SER A 50 -45.40 -5.49 -6.42
C SER A 50 -44.92 -5.52 -7.87
N ALA A 51 -44.09 -6.53 -8.20
CA ALA A 51 -44.55 -7.67 -8.99
C ALA A 51 -43.51 -8.81 -8.97
N LEU A 52 -43.90 -9.92 -8.35
CA LEU A 52 -43.41 -11.25 -8.64
C LEU A 52 -43.82 -11.59 -10.08
N VAL A 53 -42.88 -12.08 -10.89
CA VAL A 53 -43.21 -12.97 -12.02
C VAL A 53 -42.24 -14.14 -11.96
N VAL A 54 -42.76 -15.24 -11.45
CA VAL A 54 -42.33 -16.62 -11.69
C VAL A 54 -42.62 -16.90 -13.18
N MET A 55 -41.63 -17.39 -13.92
CA MET A 55 -41.89 -18.31 -15.02
C MET A 55 -40.93 -19.49 -14.89
N ASP A 56 -41.60 -20.62 -14.73
CA ASP A 56 -41.16 -21.99 -14.58
C ASP A 56 -40.68 -22.51 -15.93
N ASP A 57 -39.55 -23.21 -16.00
CA ASP A 57 -39.39 -24.25 -17.01
C ASP A 57 -38.55 -25.40 -16.45
N ASN A 58 -39.14 -26.58 -16.60
CA ASN A 58 -38.82 -27.83 -15.96
C ASN A 58 -38.11 -28.73 -16.96
N SER A 59 -36.87 -29.14 -16.67
CA SER A 59 -36.27 -30.28 -17.38
C SER A 59 -35.30 -31.05 -16.48
N SER A 60 -35.85 -32.08 -15.85
CA SER A 60 -35.27 -33.42 -15.62
C SER A 60 -33.84 -33.56 -15.06
N TYR A 61 -33.76 -34.08 -13.83
CA TYR A 61 -32.57 -34.74 -13.24
C TYR A 61 -32.06 -35.92 -14.10
N PRO A 62 -30.78 -36.28 -13.97
CA PRO A 62 -30.41 -37.27 -12.95
C PRO A 62 -29.28 -36.80 -12.02
N GLU A 63 -29.44 -37.09 -10.73
CA GLU A 63 -28.31 -37.21 -9.80
C GLU A 63 -27.40 -38.33 -10.29
N ASP A 64 -26.12 -38.03 -10.54
CA ASP A 64 -25.04 -39.01 -10.43
C ASP A 64 -23.70 -38.31 -10.13
N MET A 65 -23.29 -38.47 -8.88
CA MET A 65 -21.96 -38.43 -8.27
C MET A 65 -20.73 -38.31 -9.20
N TYR A 66 -20.11 -37.12 -9.36
CA TYR A 66 -18.68 -37.03 -9.70
C TYR A 66 -17.97 -35.78 -9.13
N ALA A 67 -17.04 -36.07 -8.21
CA ALA A 67 -15.77 -35.41 -7.92
C ALA A 67 -15.76 -33.93 -7.49
N GLU A 68 -15.26 -33.71 -6.26
CA GLU A 68 -14.57 -32.49 -5.86
C GLU A 68 -13.48 -32.14 -6.89
N ASN A 69 -13.82 -31.28 -7.84
CA ASN A 69 -12.82 -30.51 -8.55
C ASN A 69 -12.94 -29.08 -8.01
N GLY A 70 -12.33 -28.86 -6.84
CA GLY A 70 -12.11 -27.51 -6.34
C GLY A 70 -11.52 -26.70 -7.49
N ILE A 71 -12.28 -25.71 -7.95
CA ILE A 71 -11.87 -24.75 -8.98
C ILE A 71 -10.45 -24.33 -8.60
N GLN A 72 -9.44 -24.75 -9.39
CA GLN A 72 -8.08 -24.24 -9.28
C GLN A 72 -8.18 -22.72 -9.51
N ALA A 73 -8.38 -21.98 -8.42
CA ALA A 73 -8.56 -20.54 -8.49
C ALA A 73 -7.28 -19.98 -9.12
N GLY A 74 -7.42 -19.40 -10.31
CA GLY A 74 -6.28 -18.93 -11.09
C GLY A 74 -5.39 -17.98 -10.28
N ARG A 75 -4.09 -17.97 -10.63
CA ARG A 75 -3.08 -17.08 -10.02
C ARG A 75 -3.57 -15.63 -10.08
N LYS A 76 -3.56 -14.97 -8.93
CA LYS A 76 -3.95 -13.55 -8.80
C LYS A 76 -2.71 -12.68 -8.60
N HIS A 77 -2.68 -11.55 -9.28
CA HIS A 77 -1.63 -10.54 -9.16
C HIS A 77 -2.24 -9.29 -8.56
N ILE A 78 -1.83 -8.90 -7.36
CA ILE A 78 -2.44 -7.79 -6.63
C ILE A 78 -1.44 -6.65 -6.58
N LEU A 79 -1.84 -5.48 -7.08
CA LEU A 79 -1.06 -4.25 -6.91
C LEU A 79 -1.73 -3.39 -5.82
N LEU A 80 -1.08 -3.33 -4.66
CA LEU A 80 -1.50 -2.51 -3.52
C LEU A 80 -0.90 -1.11 -3.66
N MET A 81 -1.68 -0.21 -4.26
CA MET A 81 -1.31 1.18 -4.46
C MET A 81 -1.78 2.04 -3.30
N ALA A 82 -0.95 3.01 -2.91
CA ALA A 82 -1.28 3.91 -1.83
C ALA A 82 -0.46 5.19 -1.90
N THR A 83 -0.77 6.16 -1.05
CA THR A 83 0.18 7.22 -0.69
C THR A 83 0.83 6.91 0.67
N THR A 84 1.85 7.68 1.05
CA THR A 84 2.48 7.53 2.36
C THR A 84 1.48 7.81 3.48
N ARG A 85 1.67 7.17 4.64
CA ARG A 85 0.82 7.36 5.85
C ARG A 85 -0.66 6.97 5.69
N THR A 86 -0.98 6.12 4.72
CA THR A 86 -2.33 5.53 4.50
C THR A 86 -2.62 4.28 5.33
N GLY A 87 -1.61 3.71 6.00
CA GLY A 87 -1.72 2.38 6.59
C GLY A 87 -1.48 1.24 5.60
N SER A 88 -1.01 1.53 4.38
CA SER A 88 -0.72 0.51 3.36
C SER A 88 0.28 -0.56 3.78
N SER A 89 1.24 -0.24 4.65
CA SER A 89 2.16 -1.24 5.21
C SER A 89 1.45 -2.21 6.16
N PHE A 90 0.46 -1.74 6.92
CA PHE A 90 -0.36 -2.59 7.79
C PHE A 90 -1.26 -3.50 6.95
N VAL A 91 -1.92 -2.95 5.92
CA VAL A 91 -2.71 -3.74 4.98
C VAL A 91 -1.86 -4.77 4.23
N GLY A 92 -0.67 -4.36 3.79
CA GLY A 92 0.31 -5.25 3.15
C GLY A 92 0.72 -6.43 4.03
N GLU A 93 0.81 -6.22 5.35
CA GLU A 93 1.18 -7.27 6.29
C GLU A 93 0.16 -8.42 6.32
N PHE A 94 -1.14 -8.15 6.10
CA PHE A 94 -2.13 -9.24 6.01
C PHE A 94 -1.82 -10.21 4.87
N PHE A 95 -1.40 -9.70 3.70
CA PHE A 95 -0.95 -10.52 2.58
C PHE A 95 0.35 -11.25 2.90
N ASN A 96 1.29 -10.56 3.54
CA ASN A 96 2.60 -11.10 3.95
C ASN A 96 2.47 -12.29 4.92
N GLN A 97 1.41 -12.33 5.73
CA GLN A 97 1.14 -13.38 6.70
C GLN A 97 0.42 -14.61 6.13
N GLN A 98 -0.15 -14.55 4.91
CA GLN A 98 -0.84 -15.69 4.28
C GLN A 98 0.09 -16.86 3.88
N GLY A 99 1.39 -16.76 4.16
CA GLY A 99 2.31 -17.89 4.12
C GLY A 99 2.62 -18.43 2.71
N GLY A 100 2.50 -19.75 2.54
CA GLY A 100 2.98 -20.51 1.38
C GLY A 100 2.33 -20.18 0.04
N ASN A 101 1.17 -19.51 0.03
CA ASN A 101 0.42 -19.25 -1.19
C ASN A 101 0.61 -17.83 -1.73
N MET A 102 1.23 -16.91 -0.98
CA MET A 102 1.37 -15.50 -1.37
C MET A 102 2.84 -15.06 -1.41
N PHE A 103 3.23 -14.43 -2.51
CA PHE A 103 4.48 -13.69 -2.62
C PHE A 103 4.22 -12.20 -2.43
N TYR A 104 4.44 -11.67 -1.22
CA TYR A 104 4.33 -10.24 -0.94
C TYR A 104 5.68 -9.54 -1.11
N LEU A 105 5.72 -8.47 -1.90
CA LEU A 105 6.90 -7.66 -2.17
C LEU A 105 6.69 -6.19 -1.77
N PHE A 106 7.50 -5.73 -0.82
CA PHE A 106 7.41 -4.40 -0.23
C PHE A 106 8.17 -3.34 -1.05
N GLU A 107 7.45 -2.39 -1.65
CA GLU A 107 7.98 -1.18 -2.30
C GLU A 107 9.21 -1.38 -3.22
N PRO A 108 9.18 -2.33 -4.18
CA PRO A 108 10.34 -2.57 -5.05
C PRO A 108 10.69 -1.36 -5.93
N LEU A 109 9.69 -0.54 -6.29
CA LEU A 109 9.89 0.68 -7.07
C LEU A 109 10.67 1.79 -6.35
N TRP A 110 11.02 1.61 -5.07
CA TRP A 110 11.94 2.51 -4.36
C TRP A 110 13.26 2.68 -5.09
N HIS A 111 13.81 1.60 -5.62
CA HIS A 111 15.06 1.61 -6.38
C HIS A 111 14.92 2.42 -7.67
N VAL A 112 13.82 2.22 -8.38
CA VAL A 112 13.52 2.93 -9.63
C VAL A 112 13.39 4.44 -9.36
N GLU A 113 12.56 4.84 -8.39
CA GLU A 113 12.38 6.24 -8.02
C GLU A 113 13.70 6.89 -7.58
N ARG A 114 14.48 6.19 -6.74
CA ARG A 114 15.77 6.68 -6.26
C ARG A 114 16.74 6.91 -7.41
N MET A 115 16.92 5.93 -8.29
CA MET A 115 17.86 6.02 -9.40
C MET A 115 17.44 7.10 -10.40
N LEU A 116 16.15 7.15 -10.76
CA LEU A 116 15.62 8.20 -11.63
C LEU A 116 15.75 9.58 -11.00
N SER A 117 15.56 9.73 -9.68
CA SER A 117 15.73 11.03 -9.01
C SER A 117 17.19 11.51 -8.98
N ILE A 118 18.16 10.59 -8.91
CA ILE A 118 19.59 10.91 -8.89
C ILE A 118 20.09 11.26 -10.30
N GLY A 119 19.58 10.58 -11.33
CA GLY A 119 19.94 10.83 -12.73
C GLY A 119 19.19 12.00 -13.38
N SER A 120 18.17 12.55 -12.73
CA SER A 120 17.31 13.59 -13.32
C SER A 120 17.78 15.00 -13.03
N SER A 121 18.78 15.45 -13.80
CA SER A 121 18.89 16.86 -14.20
C SER A 121 17.97 17.20 -15.39
N GLY A 122 16.83 16.52 -15.55
CA GLY A 122 15.83 16.87 -16.59
C GLY A 122 15.14 15.71 -17.33
N THR A 123 14.92 14.53 -16.74
CA THR A 123 14.13 13.50 -17.45
C THR A 123 12.63 13.77 -17.39
N ASN A 124 11.95 13.59 -18.52
CA ASN A 124 10.52 13.83 -18.69
C ASN A 124 9.70 12.87 -17.80
N ALA A 125 8.67 13.40 -17.11
CA ALA A 125 7.79 12.62 -16.24
C ALA A 125 7.23 11.36 -16.92
N SER A 126 6.96 11.44 -18.23
CA SER A 126 6.48 10.33 -19.06
C SER A 126 7.43 9.14 -19.09
N THR A 127 8.74 9.34 -19.11
CA THR A 127 9.73 8.24 -19.16
C THR A 127 9.72 7.43 -17.86
N SER A 128 9.54 8.09 -16.71
CA SER A 128 9.47 7.40 -15.42
C SER A 128 8.29 6.44 -15.32
N VAL A 129 7.17 6.80 -15.95
CA VAL A 129 5.93 6.02 -15.96
C VAL A 129 6.12 4.67 -16.66
N TRP A 130 6.72 4.66 -17.85
CA TRP A 130 6.97 3.43 -18.60
C TRP A 130 7.87 2.47 -17.84
N VAL A 131 8.92 3.00 -17.21
CA VAL A 131 9.86 2.19 -16.41
C VAL A 131 9.16 1.55 -15.21
N TYR A 132 8.31 2.28 -14.48
CA TYR A 132 7.55 1.70 -13.37
C TYR A 132 6.66 0.55 -13.84
N ARG A 133 5.94 0.73 -14.96
CA ARG A 133 5.06 -0.28 -15.53
C ARG A 133 5.84 -1.54 -15.93
N ASP A 134 6.94 -1.40 -16.66
CA ASP A 134 7.72 -2.55 -17.12
C ASP A 134 8.34 -3.31 -15.95
N VAL A 135 8.87 -2.60 -14.94
CA VAL A 135 9.40 -3.22 -13.73
C VAL A 135 8.30 -3.99 -12.99
N LEU A 136 7.12 -3.41 -12.83
CA LEU A 136 5.99 -4.11 -12.20
C LEU A 136 5.59 -5.37 -12.98
N GLN A 137 5.53 -5.29 -14.31
CA GLN A 137 5.20 -6.42 -15.18
C GLN A 137 6.20 -7.58 -14.97
N HIS A 138 7.49 -7.30 -15.00
CA HIS A 138 8.53 -8.31 -14.79
C HIS A 138 8.47 -8.91 -13.38
N LEU A 139 8.27 -8.08 -12.36
CA LEU A 139 8.15 -8.54 -10.98
C LEU A 139 6.91 -9.42 -10.76
N PHE A 140 5.77 -9.08 -11.37
CA PHE A 140 4.59 -9.93 -11.33
C PHE A 140 4.78 -11.25 -12.05
N LEU A 141 5.70 -11.33 -13.03
CA LEU A 141 6.13 -12.56 -13.68
C LEU A 141 7.28 -13.27 -12.94
N CYS A 142 7.65 -12.81 -11.75
CA CYS A 142 8.78 -13.30 -10.95
C CYS A 142 10.13 -13.19 -11.65
N ASN A 143 10.33 -12.14 -12.45
CA ASN A 143 11.62 -11.80 -13.04
C ASN A 143 12.16 -10.52 -12.38
N PHE A 144 13.25 -10.66 -11.62
CA PHE A 144 13.89 -9.54 -10.93
C PHE A 144 14.97 -8.83 -11.75
N SER A 145 15.38 -9.36 -12.91
CA SER A 145 16.51 -8.84 -13.70
C SER A 145 16.33 -7.39 -14.15
N MET A 146 15.08 -6.96 -14.38
CA MET A 146 14.82 -5.55 -14.69
C MET A 146 15.03 -4.64 -13.48
N LEU A 147 14.65 -5.09 -12.29
CA LEU A 147 14.82 -4.33 -11.04
C LEU A 147 16.30 -4.14 -10.70
N GLU A 148 17.15 -5.13 -10.99
CA GLU A 148 18.59 -5.11 -10.70
C GLU A 148 19.30 -3.86 -11.21
N ARG A 149 18.89 -3.37 -12.38
CA ARG A 149 19.44 -2.16 -13.02
C ARG A 149 19.26 -0.88 -12.20
N PHE A 150 18.33 -0.91 -11.25
CA PHE A 150 18.00 0.24 -10.40
C PHE A 150 18.55 0.10 -8.97
N ILE A 151 19.12 -1.05 -8.60
CA ILE A 151 19.70 -1.27 -7.28
C ILE A 151 21.10 -0.68 -7.25
N SER A 152 21.41 0.05 -6.18
CA SER A 152 22.72 0.66 -5.96
C SER A 152 23.30 0.23 -4.61
N PRO A 153 24.51 -0.35 -4.56
CA PRO A 153 25.35 -0.72 -5.71
C PRO A 153 24.71 -1.82 -6.60
N PRO A 154 25.12 -1.93 -7.89
CA PRO A 154 24.62 -2.96 -8.78
C PRO A 154 24.84 -4.36 -8.19
N PRO A 155 23.87 -5.27 -8.31
CA PRO A 155 24.05 -6.67 -7.92
C PRO A 155 25.21 -7.32 -8.69
N GLN A 156 25.96 -8.18 -8.01
CA GLN A 156 26.99 -9.04 -8.63
C GLN A 156 26.44 -10.46 -8.64
N ASP A 157 26.43 -11.12 -9.81
CA ASP A 157 25.87 -12.47 -9.98
C ASP A 157 24.45 -12.60 -9.39
N HIS A 158 23.60 -11.58 -9.62
CA HIS A 158 22.24 -11.46 -9.08
C HIS A 158 22.16 -11.39 -7.54
N VAL A 159 23.28 -11.19 -6.84
CA VAL A 159 23.35 -11.08 -5.39
C VAL A 159 23.47 -9.62 -4.96
N THR A 160 22.65 -9.21 -3.98
CA THR A 160 22.66 -7.84 -3.44
C THR A 160 22.36 -7.76 -1.94
N PRO A 161 23.12 -6.97 -1.16
CA PRO A 161 22.80 -6.63 0.23
C PRO A 161 21.85 -5.42 0.34
N ALA A 162 21.51 -4.79 -0.78
CA ALA A 162 20.94 -3.44 -0.82
C ALA A 162 19.44 -3.39 -1.18
N LEU A 163 18.73 -4.53 -1.21
CA LEU A 163 17.30 -4.52 -1.51
C LEU A 163 16.53 -3.74 -0.43
N PHE A 164 15.82 -2.68 -0.83
CA PHE A 164 15.08 -1.80 0.05
C PHE A 164 14.08 -2.58 0.90
N ARG A 165 14.25 -2.51 2.22
CA ARG A 165 13.34 -3.08 3.21
C ARG A 165 12.97 -4.55 2.97
N ARG A 166 13.96 -5.35 2.55
CA ARG A 166 13.84 -6.81 2.35
C ARG A 166 13.08 -7.48 3.50
N GLU A 167 13.35 -7.08 4.75
CA GLU A 167 12.76 -7.67 5.96
C GLU A 167 11.24 -7.55 6.04
N SER A 168 10.65 -6.66 5.24
CA SER A 168 9.20 -6.46 5.16
C SER A 168 8.51 -7.44 4.22
N SER A 169 9.26 -8.29 3.51
CA SER A 169 8.75 -9.31 2.59
C SER A 169 9.17 -10.69 3.11
N LYS A 170 8.26 -11.40 3.79
CA LYS A 170 8.58 -12.66 4.49
C LYS A 170 9.16 -13.71 3.55
N ALA A 171 8.63 -13.79 2.32
CA ALA A 171 9.10 -14.70 1.28
C ALA A 171 10.59 -14.52 0.92
N LEU A 172 11.15 -13.30 1.07
CA LEU A 172 12.57 -13.02 0.82
C LEU A 172 13.49 -13.40 1.99
N CYS A 173 12.90 -13.84 3.09
CA CYS A 173 13.54 -14.29 4.32
C CYS A 173 13.18 -15.75 4.67
N GLU A 174 12.48 -16.45 3.78
CA GLU A 174 12.20 -17.88 3.88
C GLU A 174 13.50 -18.69 3.67
N GLU A 175 13.50 -19.94 4.14
CA GLU A 175 14.68 -20.81 4.15
C GLU A 175 15.33 -20.93 2.77
N GLN A 176 14.50 -21.09 1.74
CA GLN A 176 14.92 -21.32 0.36
C GLN A 176 15.62 -20.09 -0.25
N VAL A 177 15.39 -18.89 0.29
CA VAL A 177 16.01 -17.63 -0.19
C VAL A 177 17.11 -17.15 0.75
N CYS A 178 17.12 -17.63 2.00
CA CYS A 178 18.05 -17.21 3.02
C CYS A 178 19.44 -17.79 2.76
N SER A 179 20.32 -16.99 2.16
CA SER A 179 21.70 -17.36 1.89
C SER A 179 22.55 -17.37 3.18
N PRO A 180 23.68 -18.09 3.18
CA PRO A 180 24.64 -18.04 4.29
C PRO A 180 25.18 -16.63 4.52
N VAL A 181 25.40 -16.27 5.78
CA VAL A 181 25.95 -14.96 6.16
C VAL A 181 27.39 -14.85 5.67
N VAL A 182 27.70 -13.77 4.96
CA VAL A 182 29.05 -13.43 4.49
C VAL A 182 29.66 -12.42 5.45
N LYS A 183 30.88 -12.69 5.95
CA LYS A 183 31.61 -11.73 6.79
C LYS A 183 31.94 -10.46 5.98
N ASP A 184 31.97 -9.32 6.66
CA ASP A 184 32.33 -8.01 6.08
C ASP A 184 31.37 -7.42 5.03
N VAL A 185 30.21 -8.04 4.79
CA VAL A 185 29.13 -7.44 3.98
C VAL A 185 28.09 -6.80 4.90
N PHE A 186 27.94 -5.48 4.82
CA PHE A 186 26.90 -4.77 5.55
C PHE A 186 25.57 -4.81 4.79
N GLU A 187 24.54 -5.43 5.37
CA GLU A 187 23.17 -5.35 4.84
C GLU A 187 22.33 -4.43 5.69
N ARG A 188 21.78 -3.37 5.10
CA ARG A 188 20.98 -2.40 5.86
C ARG A 188 19.64 -2.99 6.35
N TYR A 189 19.13 -3.98 5.63
CA TYR A 189 17.75 -4.49 5.75
C TYR A 189 17.75 -5.99 6.05
N HIS A 190 18.31 -6.38 7.20
CA HIS A 190 18.40 -7.77 7.62
C HIS A 190 17.03 -8.38 7.94
N CYS A 191 16.85 -9.65 7.59
CA CYS A 191 15.69 -10.43 7.98
C CYS A 191 15.52 -10.48 9.51
N LYS A 192 14.28 -10.30 10.00
CA LYS A 192 13.98 -10.22 11.44
C LYS A 192 14.04 -11.58 12.15
N THR A 193 13.61 -12.63 11.45
CA THR A 193 13.40 -13.97 12.03
C THR A 193 14.62 -14.87 11.88
N ARG A 194 15.53 -14.56 10.95
CA ARG A 194 16.68 -15.39 10.60
C ARG A 194 17.86 -14.50 10.20
N ARG A 195 19.08 -14.97 10.48
CA ARG A 195 20.29 -14.34 9.97
C ARG A 195 20.55 -14.87 8.55
N CYS A 196 20.16 -14.08 7.57
CA CYS A 196 20.44 -14.34 6.16
C CYS A 196 21.60 -13.46 5.71
N GLY A 197 22.39 -13.98 4.77
CA GLY A 197 23.33 -13.19 3.99
C GLY A 197 22.65 -12.42 2.85
N PRO A 198 23.46 -11.83 1.95
CA PRO A 198 22.99 -11.02 0.83
C PRO A 198 21.97 -11.77 -0.03
N LEU A 199 20.94 -11.07 -0.49
CA LEU A 199 19.83 -11.65 -1.22
C LEU A 199 20.28 -12.08 -2.63
N ASN A 200 20.06 -13.35 -2.97
CA ASN A 200 20.15 -13.81 -4.35
C ASN A 200 18.78 -13.65 -5.03
N LEU A 201 18.72 -12.82 -6.06
CA LEU A 201 17.48 -12.48 -6.77
C LEU A 201 16.99 -13.61 -7.69
N THR A 202 17.86 -14.53 -8.09
CA THR A 202 17.48 -15.76 -8.79
C THR A 202 16.68 -16.68 -7.86
N LEU A 203 17.18 -16.92 -6.64
CA LEU A 203 16.43 -17.69 -5.62
C LEU A 203 15.10 -17.01 -5.24
N ALA A 204 15.09 -15.68 -5.17
CA ALA A 204 13.85 -14.92 -4.95
C ALA A 204 12.84 -15.12 -6.09
N SER A 205 13.31 -15.19 -7.34
CA SER A 205 12.50 -15.46 -8.53
C SER A 205 11.87 -16.86 -8.44
N GLU A 206 12.66 -17.88 -8.09
CA GLU A 206 12.21 -19.26 -7.93
C GLU A 206 11.13 -19.40 -6.84
N VAL A 207 11.36 -18.80 -5.67
CA VAL A 207 10.35 -18.81 -4.60
C VAL A 207 9.09 -18.06 -5.01
N CYS A 208 9.20 -16.93 -5.71
CA CYS A 208 8.06 -16.22 -6.27
C CYS A 208 7.26 -17.08 -7.26
N LEU A 209 7.94 -17.86 -8.11
CA LEU A 209 7.29 -18.78 -9.07
C LEU A 209 6.51 -19.88 -8.36
N GLY A 210 7.02 -20.36 -7.22
CA GLY A 210 6.36 -21.36 -6.38
C GLY A 210 5.12 -20.87 -5.63
N LYS A 211 4.90 -19.56 -5.50
CA LYS A 211 3.68 -19.01 -4.85
C LYS A 211 2.51 -18.94 -5.83
N GLN A 212 1.31 -19.22 -5.33
CA GLN A 212 0.08 -19.17 -6.12
C GLN A 212 -0.33 -17.74 -6.48
N HIS A 213 -0.23 -16.79 -5.55
CA HIS A 213 -0.61 -15.39 -5.73
C HIS A 213 0.57 -14.46 -5.47
N ARG A 214 0.54 -13.27 -6.07
CA ARG A 214 1.64 -12.30 -6.01
C ARG A 214 1.07 -10.94 -5.65
N VAL A 215 1.68 -10.27 -4.68
CA VAL A 215 1.23 -8.97 -4.17
C VAL A 215 2.41 -8.01 -4.17
N ILE A 216 2.29 -6.89 -4.87
CA ILE A 216 3.28 -5.83 -4.85
C ILE A 216 2.67 -4.61 -4.22
N LYS A 217 3.33 -4.06 -3.20
CA LYS A 217 2.93 -2.81 -2.58
C LYS A 217 3.77 -1.66 -3.11
N THR A 218 3.14 -0.55 -3.50
CA THR A 218 3.84 0.66 -3.96
C THR A 218 3.15 1.93 -3.49
N VAL A 219 3.97 2.95 -3.21
CA VAL A 219 3.49 4.33 -2.93
C VAL A 219 3.88 5.34 -4.01
N ARG A 220 4.45 4.83 -5.11
CA ARG A 220 5.13 5.62 -6.15
C ARG A 220 4.32 5.74 -7.44
N VAL A 221 3.37 4.85 -7.63
CA VAL A 221 2.42 4.93 -8.74
C VAL A 221 1.22 5.74 -8.28
N ARG A 222 0.93 6.85 -8.97
CA ARG A 222 -0.13 7.79 -8.58
C ARG A 222 -1.30 7.84 -9.58
N GLN A 223 -1.05 7.51 -10.83
CA GLN A 223 -2.02 7.64 -11.93
C GLN A 223 -2.41 6.25 -12.44
N LEU A 224 -3.71 5.94 -12.43
CA LEU A 224 -4.21 4.63 -12.84
C LEU A 224 -4.06 4.38 -14.34
N ASP A 225 -4.20 5.43 -15.17
CA ASP A 225 -4.14 5.32 -16.63
C ASP A 225 -2.81 4.74 -17.11
N THR A 226 -1.75 4.97 -16.34
CA THR A 226 -0.42 4.47 -16.62
C THR A 226 -0.28 2.94 -16.51
N LEU A 227 -1.24 2.30 -15.84
CA LEU A 227 -1.26 0.86 -15.59
C LEU A 227 -2.16 0.08 -16.55
N ARG A 228 -2.84 0.77 -17.47
CA ARG A 228 -3.77 0.13 -18.42
C ARG A 228 -3.14 -1.08 -19.13
N SER A 229 -1.96 -0.87 -19.71
CA SER A 229 -1.20 -1.91 -20.40
C SER A 229 -0.67 -3.04 -19.50
N LEU A 230 -0.57 -2.79 -18.19
CA LEU A 230 -0.22 -3.81 -17.20
C LEU A 230 -1.45 -4.68 -16.88
N VAL A 231 -2.63 -4.07 -16.76
CA VAL A 231 -3.92 -4.77 -16.48
C VAL A 231 -4.42 -5.54 -17.70
N GLU A 232 -4.16 -5.06 -18.90
CA GLU A 232 -4.55 -5.70 -20.17
C GLU A 232 -3.60 -6.85 -20.58
N ASP A 233 -2.50 -7.11 -19.87
CA ASP A 233 -1.59 -8.22 -20.18
C ASP A 233 -2.29 -9.57 -19.93
N PRO A 234 -2.51 -10.41 -20.96
CA PRO A 234 -3.26 -11.66 -20.82
C PRO A 234 -2.57 -12.69 -19.92
N ARG A 235 -1.27 -12.50 -19.61
CA ARG A 235 -0.52 -13.38 -18.69
C ARG A 235 -0.80 -13.05 -17.22
N LEU A 236 -1.41 -11.90 -16.94
CA LEU A 236 -1.57 -11.37 -15.59
C LEU A 236 -3.06 -11.15 -15.25
N ASP A 237 -3.60 -11.91 -14.29
CA ASP A 237 -4.89 -11.55 -13.68
C ASP A 237 -4.67 -10.51 -12.57
N ILE A 238 -4.67 -9.23 -12.95
CA ILE A 238 -4.39 -8.11 -12.04
C ILE A 238 -5.64 -7.67 -11.26
N LYS A 239 -5.45 -7.43 -9.96
CA LYS A 239 -6.38 -6.75 -9.07
C LYS A 239 -5.70 -5.52 -8.47
N LEU A 240 -6.30 -4.36 -8.67
CA LEU A 240 -5.81 -3.09 -8.14
C LEU A 240 -6.51 -2.80 -6.82
N ILE A 241 -5.74 -2.57 -5.76
CA ILE A 241 -6.26 -2.08 -4.48
C ILE A 241 -5.65 -0.70 -4.24
N GLN A 242 -6.47 0.34 -4.34
CA GLN A 242 -6.05 1.72 -4.08
C GLN A 242 -6.46 2.13 -2.66
N LEU A 243 -5.48 2.30 -1.78
CA LEU A 243 -5.69 2.86 -0.45
C LEU A 243 -5.63 4.38 -0.50
N VAL A 244 -6.74 5.01 -0.14
CA VAL A 244 -6.88 6.47 -0.05
C VAL A 244 -7.16 6.84 1.41
N ARG A 245 -6.55 7.93 1.89
CA ARG A 245 -6.90 8.49 3.21
C ARG A 245 -8.18 9.29 3.10
N ASP A 246 -9.00 9.24 4.15
CA ASP A 246 -10.14 10.14 4.26
C ASP A 246 -9.67 11.61 4.15
N PRO A 247 -10.11 12.36 3.12
CA PRO A 247 -9.68 13.74 2.92
C PRO A 247 -10.09 14.66 4.08
N ARG A 248 -11.18 14.34 4.81
CA ARG A 248 -11.63 15.11 5.98
C ARG A 248 -10.62 15.03 7.12
N ALA A 249 -10.07 13.83 7.36
CA ALA A 249 -9.03 13.63 8.38
C ALA A 249 -7.73 14.35 8.01
N ILE A 250 -7.37 14.36 6.72
CA ILE A 250 -6.22 15.13 6.22
C ILE A 250 -6.46 16.63 6.44
N LEU A 251 -7.62 17.14 6.03
CA LEU A 251 -7.95 18.56 6.14
C LEU A 251 -7.99 19.00 7.61
N ALA A 252 -8.66 18.25 8.48
CA ALA A 252 -8.74 18.55 9.91
C ALA A 252 -7.35 18.61 10.57
N SER A 253 -6.47 17.65 10.26
CA SER A 253 -5.09 17.65 10.75
C SER A 253 -4.30 18.87 10.27
N ARG A 254 -4.47 19.25 9.00
CA ARG A 254 -3.79 20.40 8.40
C ARG A 254 -4.32 21.74 8.92
N MET A 255 -5.64 21.88 9.08
CA MET A 255 -6.25 23.09 9.63
C MET A 255 -5.72 23.42 11.03
N VAL A 256 -5.52 22.42 11.88
CA VAL A 256 -4.94 22.61 13.22
C VAL A 256 -3.46 23.00 13.16
N ALA A 257 -2.70 22.44 12.21
CA ALA A 257 -1.29 22.77 12.02
C ALA A 257 -1.08 24.19 11.48
N PHE A 258 -1.93 24.65 10.56
CA PHE A 258 -1.84 25.98 9.95
C PHE A 258 -2.53 27.10 10.76
N ALA A 259 -3.29 26.75 11.80
CA ALA A 259 -3.87 27.75 12.72
C ALA A 259 -2.83 28.42 13.63
N LYS A 260 -1.58 27.92 13.67
CA LYS A 260 -0.48 28.52 14.42
C LYS A 260 0.60 29.02 13.45
N ASN A 261 0.60 30.34 13.24
CA ASN A 261 1.56 31.19 12.54
C ASN A 261 1.44 31.34 11.00
N THR A 262 1.16 32.59 10.62
CA THR A 262 1.45 33.30 9.35
C THR A 262 0.53 33.08 8.13
N PRO A 263 0.33 34.12 7.27
CA PRO A 263 -0.63 34.10 6.16
C PRO A 263 -0.19 33.10 5.08
N MET A 264 -1.16 32.43 4.45
CA MET A 264 -0.93 31.45 3.39
C MET A 264 -0.01 32.01 2.29
N PRO A 265 1.13 31.37 1.98
CA PRO A 265 1.81 31.58 0.72
C PRO A 265 0.90 31.10 -0.41
N LEU A 266 0.70 31.94 -1.43
CA LEU A 266 -0.14 31.71 -2.61
C LEU A 266 0.16 30.39 -3.36
N MET A 267 1.29 29.74 -3.06
CA MET A 267 1.68 28.45 -3.66
C MET A 267 0.80 27.25 -3.23
N LEU A 268 0.02 27.35 -2.15
CA LEU A 268 -0.78 26.23 -1.62
C LEU A 268 -2.19 26.10 -2.21
N LEU A 269 -2.70 27.09 -2.95
CA LEU A 269 -3.96 26.95 -3.69
C LEU A 269 -3.84 25.91 -4.82
N SER A 270 -2.66 25.81 -5.45
CA SER A 270 -2.38 24.84 -6.52
C SER A 270 -2.53 23.39 -6.07
N SER A 271 -2.06 23.05 -4.86
CA SER A 271 -2.06 21.66 -4.37
C SER A 271 -3.39 21.19 -3.79
N CYS A 272 -4.29 22.11 -3.42
CA CYS A 272 -5.68 21.77 -3.08
C CYS A 272 -6.56 21.62 -4.33
N LEU A 273 -6.37 22.45 -5.38
CA LEU A 273 -7.16 22.32 -6.61
C LEU A 273 -6.91 21.01 -7.36
N SER A 274 -5.68 20.48 -7.35
CA SER A 274 -5.38 19.17 -7.98
C SER A 274 -6.03 17.96 -7.27
N SER A 275 -6.64 18.15 -6.09
CA SER A 275 -7.34 17.08 -5.38
C SER A 275 -8.87 17.15 -5.51
N VAL A 276 -9.40 18.15 -6.25
CA VAL A 276 -10.86 18.42 -6.37
C VAL A 276 -11.33 18.46 -7.83
N THR A 277 -10.51 18.06 -8.81
CA THR A 277 -11.03 17.77 -10.15
C THR A 277 -11.71 16.40 -10.16
N VAL A 278 -13.00 16.41 -9.80
CA VAL A 278 -13.96 15.45 -10.34
C VAL A 278 -14.11 15.81 -11.82
N GLU A 279 -13.50 15.03 -12.72
CA GLU A 279 -13.85 15.10 -14.14
C GLU A 279 -15.29 14.59 -14.27
N GLY A 280 -16.19 15.56 -14.44
CA GLY A 280 -17.52 15.31 -14.94
C GLY A 280 -17.44 14.79 -16.37
N SER A 281 -18.24 13.75 -16.60
CA SER A 281 -18.60 13.23 -17.92
C SER A 281 -18.92 14.36 -18.89
N VAL A 282 -18.30 14.32 -20.07
CA VAL A 282 -18.83 14.91 -21.30
C VAL A 282 -18.94 13.78 -22.30
N HIS A 283 -20.10 13.74 -22.97
CA HIS A 283 -20.64 12.73 -23.86
C HIS A 283 -19.67 12.08 -24.86
#